data_AF-A0A8J6JGS4-F1
#
_entry.id   AF-A0A8J6JGS4-F1
#
_cell.length_a   1.000
_cell.length_b   1.000
_cell.length_c   1.000
_cell.angle_alpha   90.00
_cell.angle_beta   90.00
_cell.angle_gamma   90.00
#
_symmetry.space_group_name_H-M   'P 1'
#
loop_
_entity.id
_entity.type
_entity.pdbx_description
1 polymer ?
#
loop_
_entity_poly.entity_id
_entity_poly.type
_entity_poly.pdbx_seq_one_letter_code
_entity_poly.pdbx_strand_id
1 'polypeptide(L)'
;MGHAGPRPPHAGDLEATRATAFALLARGVADRRHPFHTPVLGSVGADGAPRLRTLVLRGFDAGARTVRLHTDRRAGKAADIAQKPRVSSVCYALGQRVQIRLSG
;
A
#
# COMPACT_ATOMS: atom_id res chain seq x y z
N MET A 1 -6.21 27.64 -11.01
CA MET A 1 -5.59 27.02 -9.82
C MET A 1 -6.70 26.58 -8.89
N GLY A 2 -7.11 25.31 -8.96
CA GLY A 2 -8.31 24.84 -8.25
C GLY A 2 -8.02 24.59 -6.77
N HIS A 3 -8.82 25.22 -5.90
CA HIS A 3 -8.81 24.98 -4.46
C HIS A 3 -8.87 23.47 -4.17
N ALA A 4 -7.90 22.97 -3.40
CA ALA A 4 -8.04 21.66 -2.77
C ALA A 4 -9.40 21.63 -2.05
N GLY A 5 -10.29 20.72 -2.42
CA GLY A 5 -11.62 20.66 -1.79
C GLY A 5 -11.52 20.36 -0.28
N PRO A 6 -12.65 20.11 0.41
CA PRO A 6 -12.65 19.95 1.85
C PRO A 6 -11.64 18.90 2.35
N ARG A 7 -10.97 19.23 3.46
CA ARG A 7 -10.02 18.35 4.13
C ARG A 7 -10.74 17.08 4.58
N PRO A 8 -10.11 15.89 4.49
CA PRO A 8 -10.72 14.67 5.00
C PRO A 8 -11.08 14.82 6.49
N PRO A 9 -12.26 14.33 6.94
CA PRO A 9 -12.74 14.54 8.31
C PRO A 9 -11.78 14.05 9.40
N HIS A 10 -11.02 12.98 9.12
CA HIS A 10 -10.08 12.38 10.06
C HIS A 10 -8.76 13.14 10.22
N ALA A 11 -8.44 14.10 9.35
CA ALA A 11 -7.10 14.69 9.27
C ALA A 11 -6.67 15.52 10.51
N GLY A 12 -7.58 15.77 11.45
CA GLY A 12 -7.28 16.45 12.72
C GLY A 12 -7.07 15.51 13.91
N ASP A 13 -7.23 14.21 13.72
CA ASP A 13 -7.28 13.22 14.79
C ASP A 13 -6.45 11.99 14.41
N LEU A 14 -5.48 11.63 15.26
CA LEU A 14 -4.56 10.53 15.02
C LEU A 14 -5.25 9.16 15.07
N GLU A 15 -6.20 8.99 16.00
CA GLU A 15 -6.93 7.73 16.13
C GLU A 15 -7.88 7.53 14.96
N ALA A 16 -8.61 8.59 14.58
CA ALA A 16 -9.48 8.58 13.41
C ALA A 16 -8.69 8.39 12.11
N THR A 17 -7.50 9.00 12.00
CA THR A 17 -6.60 8.81 10.85
C THR A 17 -6.13 7.36 10.76
N ARG A 18 -5.70 6.76 11.88
CA ARG A 18 -5.30 5.36 11.93
C ARG A 18 -6.47 4.42 11.60
N ALA A 19 -7.64 4.66 12.19
CA ALA A 19 -8.84 3.87 11.93
C ALA A 19 -9.24 3.95 10.45
N THR A 20 -9.19 5.14 9.86
CA THR A 20 -9.45 5.32 8.42
C THR A 20 -8.44 4.58 7.57
N ALA A 21 -7.15 4.68 7.89
CA ALA A 21 -6.09 3.99 7.17
C ALA A 21 -6.30 2.46 7.18
N PHE A 22 -6.64 1.90 8.34
CA PHE A 22 -6.90 0.47 8.51
C PHE A 22 -8.16 0.04 7.76
N ALA A 23 -9.23 0.82 7.82
CA ALA A 23 -10.46 0.56 7.08
C ALA A 23 -10.22 0.55 5.57
N LEU A 24 -9.40 1.46 5.05
CA LEU A 24 -9.07 1.50 3.62
C LEU A 24 -8.22 0.31 3.18
N LEU A 25 -7.26 -0.13 4.00
CA LEU A 25 -6.49 -1.35 3.74
C LEU A 25 -7.39 -2.59 3.74
N ALA A 26 -8.27 -2.73 4.73
CA ALA A 26 -9.26 -3.81 4.78
C ALA A 26 -10.20 -3.77 3.55
N ARG A 27 -10.62 -2.57 3.13
CA ARG A 27 -11.45 -2.40 1.93
C ARG A 27 -10.72 -2.83 0.66
N GLY A 28 -9.42 -2.52 0.54
CA GLY A 28 -8.59 -2.98 -0.58
C GLY A 28 -8.50 -4.50 -0.68
N VAL A 29 -8.58 -5.23 0.44
CA VAL A 29 -8.67 -6.70 0.43
C VAL A 29 -10.04 -7.16 -0.09
N ALA A 30 -11.13 -6.56 0.40
CA ALA A 30 -12.49 -7.01 0.15
C ALA A 30 -13.07 -6.59 -1.21
N ASP A 31 -12.62 -5.47 -1.79
CA ASP A 31 -13.19 -4.87 -2.99
C ASP A 31 -12.17 -4.72 -4.10
N ARG A 32 -12.30 -5.57 -5.13
CA ARG A 32 -11.40 -5.60 -6.29
C ARG A 32 -11.36 -4.31 -7.11
N ARG A 33 -12.37 -3.44 -6.97
CA ARG A 33 -12.48 -2.16 -7.69
C ARG A 33 -11.91 -1.00 -6.88
N HIS A 34 -11.63 -1.22 -5.59
CA HIS A 34 -11.07 -0.17 -4.74
C HIS A 34 -9.61 0.09 -5.13
N PRO A 35 -9.13 1.35 -5.18
CA PRO A 35 -7.75 1.67 -5.56
C PRO A 35 -6.68 0.98 -4.70
N PHE A 36 -6.99 0.67 -3.44
CA PHE A 36 -6.07 -0.05 -2.54
C PHE A 36 -5.99 -1.56 -2.82
N HIS A 37 -6.83 -2.10 -3.70
CA HIS A 37 -6.71 -3.49 -4.14
C HIS A 37 -5.39 -3.76 -4.86
N THR A 38 -4.86 -2.72 -5.51
CA THR A 38 -3.69 -2.82 -6.37
C THR A 38 -2.59 -1.84 -5.94
N PRO A 39 -1.94 -2.05 -4.78
CA PRO A 39 -0.80 -1.23 -4.35
C PRO A 39 0.37 -1.30 -5.32
N VAL A 40 1.19 -0.25 -5.32
CA VAL A 40 2.51 -0.25 -5.97
C VAL A 40 3.56 -0.67 -4.94
N LEU A 41 4.29 -1.74 -5.24
CA LEU A 41 5.43 -2.22 -4.46
C LEU A 41 6.75 -1.77 -5.10
N GLY A 42 7.60 -1.15 -4.30
CA GLY A 42 9.02 -0.89 -4.56
C GLY A 42 9.92 -1.95 -3.93
N SER A 43 10.88 -2.45 -4.71
CA SER A 43 12.01 -3.25 -4.23
C SER A 43 13.32 -2.73 -4.82
N VAL A 44 14.45 -3.22 -4.32
CA VAL A 44 15.79 -2.93 -4.86
C VAL A 44 16.32 -4.16 -5.57
N GLY A 45 16.71 -4.02 -6.84
CA GLY A 45 17.32 -5.09 -7.60
C GLY A 45 18.70 -5.50 -7.07
N ALA A 46 19.21 -6.63 -7.53
CA ALA A 46 20.57 -7.07 -7.25
C ALA A 46 21.61 -6.01 -7.67
N ASP A 47 21.36 -5.37 -8.82
CA ASP A 47 22.09 -4.23 -9.39
C ASP A 47 21.97 -2.92 -8.58
N GLY A 48 21.17 -2.90 -7.52
CA GLY A 48 20.92 -1.70 -6.72
C GLY A 48 19.87 -0.77 -7.31
N ALA A 49 19.34 -1.07 -8.50
CA ALA A 49 18.33 -0.23 -9.14
C ALA A 49 16.96 -0.38 -8.47
N PRO A 50 16.20 0.71 -8.26
CA PRO A 50 14.84 0.63 -7.73
C PRO A 50 13.90 0.04 -8.79
N ARG A 51 12.95 -0.78 -8.34
CA ARG A 51 11.94 -1.40 -9.21
C ARG A 51 10.55 -1.21 -8.63
N LEU A 52 9.63 -0.71 -9.44
CA LEU A 52 8.23 -0.50 -9.06
C LEU A 52 7.32 -1.42 -9.86
N ARG A 53 6.24 -1.90 -9.22
CA ARG A 53 5.19 -2.67 -9.90
C ARG A 53 3.92 -2.69 -9.09
N THR A 54 2.79 -2.83 -9.77
CA THR A 54 1.52 -3.10 -9.14
C THR A 54 1.45 -4.56 -8.69
N LEU A 55 1.00 -4.79 -7.46
CA LEU A 55 0.67 -6.12 -6.91
C LEU A 55 -0.76 -6.11 -6.41
N VAL A 56 -1.28 -7.29 -6.04
CA VAL A 56 -2.61 -7.38 -5.46
C VAL A 56 -2.53 -7.57 -3.95
N LEU A 57 -3.29 -6.75 -3.23
CA LEU A 57 -3.50 -6.87 -1.79
C LEU A 57 -4.47 -8.03 -1.50
N ARG A 58 -4.01 -8.99 -0.70
CA ARG A 58 -4.73 -10.26 -0.42
C ARG A 58 -5.03 -10.48 1.05
N GLY A 59 -4.44 -9.67 1.92
CA GLY A 59 -4.71 -9.72 3.34
C GLY A 59 -4.22 -8.48 4.03
N PHE A 60 -4.89 -8.13 5.12
CA PHE A 60 -4.47 -7.10 6.04
C PHE A 60 -4.79 -7.58 7.44
N ASP A 61 -3.79 -7.56 8.32
CA ASP A 61 -3.94 -7.85 9.74
C ASP A 61 -3.68 -6.55 10.51
N ALA A 62 -4.74 -6.02 11.14
CA ALA A 62 -4.66 -4.77 11.89
C ALA A 62 -3.88 -4.91 13.20
N GLY A 63 -3.92 -6.09 13.85
CA GLY A 63 -3.22 -6.34 15.11
C GLY A 63 -1.72 -6.47 14.88
N ALA A 64 -1.33 -7.27 13.88
CA ALA A 64 0.07 -7.44 13.49
C ALA A 64 0.61 -6.27 12.64
N ARG A 65 -0.27 -5.40 12.13
CA ARG A 65 0.04 -4.31 11.17
C ARG A 65 0.77 -4.82 9.92
N THR A 66 0.32 -5.96 9.40
CA THR A 66 0.91 -6.60 8.23
C THR A 66 -0.04 -6.56 7.04
N VAL A 67 0.53 -6.47 5.84
CA VAL A 67 -0.19 -6.65 4.58
C VAL A 67 0.36 -7.87 3.85
N ARG A 68 -0.52 -8.60 3.18
CA ARG A 68 -0.15 -9.75 2.36
C ARG A 68 -0.35 -9.40 0.89
N LEU A 69 0.74 -9.40 0.14
CA LEU A 69 0.73 -9.25 -1.31
C LEU A 69 1.02 -10.61 -1.94
N HIS A 70 0.31 -10.98 -3.01
CA HIS A 70 0.63 -12.21 -3.74
C HIS A 70 1.53 -11.90 -4.94
N THR A 71 2.51 -12.77 -5.17
CA THR A 71 3.34 -12.72 -6.36
C THR A 71 3.73 -14.13 -6.81
N ASP A 72 4.07 -14.28 -8.09
CA ASP A 72 4.65 -15.53 -8.60
C ASP A 72 6.09 -15.65 -8.08
N ARG A 73 6.42 -16.81 -7.50
CA ARG A 73 7.75 -17.12 -6.95
C ARG A 73 8.87 -17.02 -8.00
N ARG A 74 8.56 -17.18 -9.29
CA ARG A 74 9.52 -17.11 -10.41
C ARG A 74 9.78 -15.67 -10.87
N ALA A 75 9.02 -14.69 -10.39
CA ALA A 75 9.20 -13.30 -10.79
C ALA A 75 10.49 -12.74 -10.19
N GLY A 76 11.21 -11.90 -10.94
CA GLY A 76 12.46 -11.26 -10.46
C GLY A 76 12.31 -10.54 -9.13
N LYS A 77 11.11 -9.99 -8.83
CA LYS A 77 10.82 -9.34 -7.54
C LYS A 77 10.92 -10.29 -6.33
N ALA A 78 10.63 -11.58 -6.50
CA ALA A 78 10.76 -12.56 -5.43
C ALA A 78 12.24 -12.79 -5.09
N ALA A 79 13.10 -12.85 -6.11
CA ALA A 79 14.55 -12.90 -5.94
C ALA A 79 15.10 -11.60 -5.33
N ASP A 80 14.66 -10.44 -5.83
CA ASP A 80 15.04 -9.12 -5.29
C ASP A 80 14.76 -9.06 -3.77
N ILE A 81 13.54 -9.42 -3.35
CA ILE A 81 13.09 -9.35 -1.95
C ILE A 81 13.81 -10.39 -1.08
N ALA A 82 14.05 -11.59 -1.62
CA ALA A 82 14.79 -12.62 -0.89
C ALA A 82 16.24 -12.20 -0.59
N GLN A 83 16.87 -11.44 -1.49
CA GLN A 83 18.23 -10.91 -1.30
C GLN A 83 18.24 -9.63 -0.45
N LYS A 84 17.30 -8.72 -0.68
CA LYS A 84 17.18 -7.42 -0.03
C LYS A 84 15.75 -7.24 0.50
N PRO A 85 15.45 -7.67 1.73
CA PRO A 85 14.08 -7.71 2.26
C PRO A 85 13.51 -6.34 2.66
N ARG A 86 14.09 -5.24 2.16
CA ARG A 86 13.60 -3.88 2.38
C ARG A 86 12.73 -3.46 1.21
N VAL A 87 11.45 -3.26 1.47
CA VAL A 87 10.47 -2.83 0.48
C VAL A 87 9.71 -1.60 0.93
N SER A 88 9.07 -0.93 -0.03
CA SER A 88 8.09 0.11 0.27
C SER A 88 6.87 -0.10 -0.60
N SER A 89 5.69 0.17 -0.07
CA SER A 89 4.44 0.06 -0.81
C SER A 89 3.63 1.34 -0.67
N VAL A 90 2.96 1.75 -1.73
CA VAL A 90 2.05 2.90 -1.72
C VAL A 90 0.69 2.55 -2.31
N CYS A 91 -0.36 3.05 -1.67
CA CYS A 91 -1.73 3.03 -2.18
C CYS A 91 -2.25 4.46 -2.16
N TYR A 92 -2.96 4.87 -3.21
CA TYR A 92 -3.61 6.18 -3.26
C TYR A 92 -5.08 6.02 -3.66
N ALA A 93 -5.98 6.62 -2.89
CA ALA A 93 -7.41 6.61 -3.15
C ALA A 93 -7.87 8.05 -3.37
N LEU A 94 -8.02 8.42 -4.65
CA LEU A 94 -8.33 9.80 -5.06
C LEU A 94 -9.66 10.31 -4.47
N GLY A 95 -10.69 9.47 -4.44
CA GLY A 95 -12.01 9.83 -3.90
C GLY A 95 -11.96 10.20 -2.42
N GLN A 96 -11.12 9.51 -1.64
CA GLN A 96 -10.92 9.74 -0.22
C GLN A 96 -9.77 10.72 0.07
N ARG A 97 -8.94 11.03 -0.94
CA ARG A 97 -7.72 11.85 -0.84
C ARG A 97 -6.75 11.34 0.22
N VAL A 98 -6.65 10.01 0.32
CA VAL A 98 -5.76 9.34 1.27
C VAL A 98 -4.67 8.61 0.51
N GLN A 99 -3.42 8.87 0.89
CA GLN A 99 -2.26 8.08 0.49
C GLN A 99 -1.72 7.34 1.71
N ILE A 100 -1.56 6.02 1.61
CA ILE A 100 -0.86 5.23 2.61
C ILE A 100 0.46 4.77 2.02
N ARG A 101 1.54 5.03 2.76
CA ARG A 101 2.88 4.49 2.49
C ARG A 101 3.23 3.51 3.60
N LEU A 102 3.62 2.31 3.21
CA LEU A 102 4.09 1.24 4.07
C LEU A 102 5.56 1.00 3.76
N SER A 103 6.37 0.78 4.80
CA SER A 103 7.78 0.43 4.66
C SER A 103 8.09 -0.67 5.65
N GLY A 104 8.86 -1.67 5.23
CA GLY A 104 9.20 -2.84 6.02
C GLY A 104 10.10 -3.80 5.28
#